data_AF-A0A0D2NPL7-F1
#
_entry.id   AF-A0A0D2NPL7-F1
#
_cell.length_a   1.000
_cell.length_b   1.000
_cell.length_c   1.000
_cell.angle_alpha   90.00
_cell.angle_beta   90.00
_cell.angle_gamma   90.00
#
_symmetry.space_group_name_H-M   'P 1'
#
loop_
_entity.id
_entity.type
_entity.pdbx_description
1 polymer ?
#
loop_
_entity_poly.entity_id
_entity_poly.type
_entity_poly.pdbx_seq_one_letter_code
_entity_poly.pdbx_strand_id
1 'polypeptide(L)'
;MKRVIGYIASHFRRDKIWLRRTRPDKRRYQVVLAIDDSRSMAENGCGAFALEALTLLCKAMSRLEVGEIGALSFGGAAGARPLQPLGAPFGDAAGPALMSALRFDQDNTIVDRPMVQLVEALEHMLDAARHRAVTSSGGGGGAGSDLRQLVLVLADGRFHEKGGLKAAVRRLLEKRGVCVAFIALDSVRGAGAGAGAGDGVAGGGGGAAMGAGAGSSLLEMQSVKFVNGAPVFERYLDSFPFPFYIVLRDIAALPRTLADLMRQWFELTASG
;
A
#
# COMPACT_ATOMS: atom_id res chain seq x y z
N MET A 1 -39.87 7.78 -41.63
CA MET A 1 -38.97 6.64 -41.92
C MET A 1 -39.00 5.68 -40.75
N LYS A 2 -39.41 4.42 -40.94
CA LYS A 2 -39.42 3.43 -39.86
C LYS A 2 -37.98 2.94 -39.64
N ARG A 3 -37.42 3.14 -38.45
CA ARG A 3 -36.09 2.61 -38.09
C ARG A 3 -36.19 1.11 -37.87
N VAL A 4 -35.41 0.35 -38.63
CA VAL A 4 -35.26 -1.10 -38.44
C VAL A 4 -34.46 -1.32 -37.16
N ILE A 5 -35.06 -1.98 -36.18
CA ILE A 5 -34.34 -2.47 -34.99
C ILE A 5 -33.80 -3.85 -35.35
N GLY A 6 -32.48 -3.94 -35.54
CA GLY A 6 -31.82 -5.22 -35.83
C GLY A 6 -31.92 -6.18 -34.63
N TYR A 7 -32.17 -7.45 -34.90
CA TYR A 7 -32.10 -8.50 -33.88
C TYR A 7 -30.62 -8.75 -33.52
N ILE A 8 -30.24 -8.41 -32.28
CA ILE A 8 -28.88 -8.61 -31.75
C ILE A 8 -28.94 -9.76 -30.75
N ALA A 9 -28.45 -10.92 -31.15
CA ALA A 9 -28.19 -12.04 -30.25
C ALA A 9 -26.75 -12.51 -30.42
N SER A 10 -25.87 -12.23 -29.45
CA SER A 10 -24.55 -12.87 -29.37
C SER A 10 -24.71 -14.23 -28.67
N HIS A 11 -24.15 -15.28 -29.27
CA HIS A 11 -24.03 -16.57 -28.58
C HIS A 11 -22.95 -16.49 -27.49
N PHE A 12 -23.26 -16.94 -26.27
CA PHE A 12 -22.36 -16.96 -25.12
C PHE A 12 -20.94 -17.52 -25.40
N ARG A 13 -20.81 -18.49 -26.31
CA ARG A 13 -19.51 -19.07 -26.70
C ARG A 13 -18.66 -18.09 -27.54
N ARG A 14 -19.28 -17.27 -28.39
CA ARG A 14 -18.59 -16.20 -29.13
C ARG A 14 -18.12 -15.09 -28.19
N ASP A 15 -18.92 -14.79 -27.16
CA ASP A 15 -18.55 -13.79 -26.14
C ASP A 15 -17.37 -14.26 -25.29
N LYS A 16 -17.26 -15.56 -24.96
CA LYS A 16 -16.06 -16.12 -24.30
C LYS A 16 -14.80 -16.06 -25.18
N ILE A 17 -14.95 -16.28 -26.49
CA ILE A 17 -13.82 -16.18 -27.42
C ILE A 17 -13.40 -14.71 -27.58
N TRP A 18 -14.36 -13.80 -27.66
CA TRP A 18 -14.10 -12.36 -27.66
C TRP A 18 -13.42 -11.93 -26.35
N LEU A 19 -13.94 -12.31 -25.17
CA LEU A 19 -13.34 -12.03 -23.86
C LEU A 19 -11.90 -12.55 -23.73
N ARG A 20 -11.59 -13.73 -24.30
CA ARG A 20 -10.22 -14.27 -24.29
C ARG A 20 -9.28 -13.50 -25.20
N ARG A 21 -9.79 -12.88 -26.27
CA ARG A 21 -9.03 -12.10 -27.25
C ARG A 21 -8.90 -10.63 -26.88
N THR A 22 -9.83 -10.08 -26.09
CA THR A 22 -9.82 -8.69 -25.62
C THR A 22 -9.36 -8.55 -24.16
N ARG A 23 -9.10 -9.65 -23.44
CA ARG A 23 -8.52 -9.59 -22.09
C ARG A 23 -7.17 -8.87 -22.17
N PRO A 24 -6.95 -7.78 -21.41
CA PRO A 24 -5.64 -7.16 -21.30
C PRO A 24 -4.60 -8.23 -20.92
N ASP A 25 -3.44 -8.23 -21.57
CA ASP A 25 -2.42 -9.24 -21.32
C ASP A 25 -1.98 -9.18 -19.85
N LYS A 26 -2.17 -10.29 -19.14
CA LYS A 26 -1.83 -10.43 -17.72
C LYS A 26 -0.37 -10.03 -17.44
N ARG A 27 0.52 -10.24 -18.42
CA ARG A 27 1.96 -9.95 -18.32
C ARG A 27 2.30 -8.47 -18.18
N ARG A 28 1.31 -7.59 -18.31
CA ARG A 28 1.50 -6.13 -18.25
C ARG A 28 1.28 -5.52 -16.86
N TYR A 29 0.85 -6.30 -15.87
CA TYR A 29 0.52 -5.78 -14.54
C TYR A 29 1.37 -6.44 -13.46
N GLN A 30 2.06 -5.61 -12.67
CA GLN A 30 2.80 -6.02 -11.49
C GLN A 30 2.26 -5.30 -10.27
N VAL A 31 2.07 -6.04 -9.18
CA VAL A 31 1.63 -5.49 -7.89
C VAL A 31 2.69 -5.81 -6.84
N VAL A 32 3.14 -4.79 -6.11
CA VAL A 32 4.07 -4.94 -4.99
C VAL A 32 3.36 -4.56 -3.70
N LEU A 33 3.35 -5.48 -2.74
CA LEU A 33 2.85 -5.24 -1.39
C LEU A 33 4.03 -4.86 -0.50
N ALA A 34 4.02 -3.65 0.05
CA ALA A 34 4.99 -3.18 1.03
C ALA A 34 4.30 -3.15 2.40
N ILE A 35 4.76 -3.95 3.36
CA ILE A 35 4.12 -4.08 4.67
C ILE A 35 5.05 -3.55 5.77
N ASP A 36 4.51 -2.67 6.60
CA ASP A 36 5.17 -2.19 7.80
C ASP A 36 5.27 -3.30 8.85
N ASP A 37 6.49 -3.63 9.25
CA ASP A 37 6.83 -4.63 10.26
C ASP A 37 7.41 -3.99 11.53
N SER A 38 7.20 -2.67 11.70
CA SER A 38 7.67 -1.92 12.86
C SER A 38 6.85 -2.18 14.13
N ARG A 39 7.45 -1.87 15.28
CA ARG A 39 6.82 -1.96 16.59
C ARG A 39 5.56 -1.10 16.72
N SER A 40 5.48 0.04 16.03
CA SER A 40 4.30 0.93 16.11
C SER A 40 3.03 0.26 15.59
N MET A 41 3.16 -0.69 14.66
CA MET A 41 2.03 -1.51 14.18
C MET A 41 1.41 -2.33 15.31
N ALA A 42 2.23 -2.93 16.18
CA ALA A 42 1.75 -3.66 17.35
C ALA A 42 1.22 -2.71 18.43
N GLU A 43 1.95 -1.63 18.72
CA GLU A 43 1.59 -0.64 19.74
C GLU A 43 0.28 0.08 19.43
N ASN A 44 0.01 0.40 18.17
CA ASN A 44 -1.20 1.06 17.71
C ASN A 44 -2.37 0.08 17.43
N GLY A 45 -2.18 -1.23 17.67
CA GLY A 45 -3.20 -2.25 17.41
C GLY A 45 -3.47 -2.49 15.92
N CYS A 46 -2.59 -2.02 15.04
CA CYS A 46 -2.71 -2.17 13.58
C CYS A 46 -2.15 -3.50 13.06
N GLY A 47 -1.40 -4.27 13.87
CA GLY A 47 -0.78 -5.53 13.44
C GLY A 47 -1.78 -6.59 12.98
N ALA A 48 -2.78 -6.93 13.81
CA ALA A 48 -3.83 -7.88 13.43
C ALA A 48 -4.62 -7.38 12.21
N PHE A 49 -4.92 -6.09 12.21
CA PHE A 49 -5.63 -5.42 11.11
C PHE A 49 -4.84 -5.48 9.79
N ALA A 50 -3.51 -5.33 9.84
CA ALA A 50 -2.63 -5.47 8.69
C ALA A 50 -2.62 -6.91 8.14
N LEU A 51 -2.62 -7.92 9.01
CA LEU A 51 -2.68 -9.33 8.58
C LEU A 51 -4.03 -9.66 7.93
N GLU A 52 -5.14 -9.14 8.44
CA GLU A 52 -6.46 -9.27 7.82
C GLU A 52 -6.49 -8.58 6.45
N ALA A 53 -5.96 -7.36 6.36
CA ALA A 53 -5.86 -6.60 5.12
C ALA A 53 -5.00 -7.33 4.07
N LEU A 54 -3.85 -7.84 4.50
CA LEU A 54 -2.95 -8.64 3.68
C LEU A 54 -3.66 -9.92 3.19
N THR A 55 -4.41 -10.60 4.05
CA THR A 55 -5.19 -11.80 3.67
C THR A 55 -6.17 -11.50 2.54
N LEU A 56 -6.91 -10.40 2.66
CA LEU A 56 -7.88 -9.96 1.67
C LEU A 56 -7.19 -9.58 0.36
N LEU A 57 -6.09 -8.82 0.43
CA LEU A 57 -5.27 -8.46 -0.73
C LEU A 57 -4.76 -9.71 -1.45
N CYS A 58 -4.11 -10.63 -0.74
CA CYS A 58 -3.59 -11.87 -1.32
C CYS A 58 -4.69 -12.67 -2.02
N LYS A 59 -5.84 -12.87 -1.37
CA LYS A 59 -6.99 -13.59 -1.96
C LYS A 59 -7.55 -12.88 -3.19
N ALA A 60 -7.67 -11.55 -3.15
CA ALA A 60 -8.17 -10.76 -4.27
C ALA A 60 -7.23 -10.84 -5.47
N MET A 61 -5.91 -10.72 -5.25
CA MET A 61 -4.91 -10.77 -6.30
C MET A 61 -4.83 -12.16 -6.95
N SER A 62 -4.90 -13.24 -6.16
CA SER A 62 -4.99 -14.62 -6.69
C SER A 62 -6.23 -14.81 -7.57
N ARG A 63 -7.39 -14.26 -7.17
CA ARG A 63 -8.64 -14.36 -7.94
C ARG A 63 -8.65 -13.49 -9.20
N LEU A 64 -8.01 -12.33 -9.15
CA LEU A 64 -7.90 -11.41 -10.29
C LEU A 64 -6.93 -11.94 -11.36
N GLU A 65 -6.11 -12.94 -11.03
CA GLU A 65 -5.07 -13.50 -11.90
C GLU A 65 -4.10 -12.40 -12.39
N VAL A 66 -3.69 -11.51 -11.48
CA VAL A 66 -2.67 -10.47 -11.73
C VAL A 66 -1.37 -11.12 -12.21
N GLY A 67 -0.63 -10.45 -13.09
CA GLY A 67 0.57 -10.98 -13.74
C GLY A 67 1.65 -11.43 -12.76
N GLU A 68 2.26 -10.48 -12.07
CA GLU A 68 3.26 -10.79 -11.04
C GLU A 68 2.95 -10.04 -9.75
N ILE A 69 3.18 -10.73 -8.63
CA ILE A 69 2.99 -10.18 -7.30
C ILE A 69 4.31 -10.31 -6.53
N GLY A 70 4.78 -9.19 -6.00
CA GLY A 70 5.93 -9.10 -5.12
C GLY A 70 5.50 -8.64 -3.74
N ALA A 71 6.31 -8.95 -2.73
CA ALA A 71 6.08 -8.48 -1.38
C ALA A 71 7.40 -8.16 -0.69
N LEU A 72 7.36 -7.14 0.17
CA LEU A 72 8.47 -6.73 1.00
C LEU A 72 7.95 -6.26 2.36
N SER A 73 8.70 -6.52 3.41
CA SER A 73 8.50 -5.92 4.73
C SER A 73 9.44 -4.73 4.87
N PHE A 74 9.09 -3.73 5.65
CA PHE A 74 10.02 -2.68 6.04
C PHE A 74 9.88 -2.31 7.52
N GLY A 75 10.97 -1.85 8.12
CA GLY A 75 11.00 -1.45 9.51
C GLY A 75 12.43 -1.41 10.05
N GLY A 76 12.57 -0.78 11.21
CA GLY A 76 13.80 -0.56 11.95
C GLY A 76 15.01 -0.09 11.13
N ALA A 77 16.19 -0.35 11.69
CA ALA A 77 17.46 -0.03 11.04
C ALA A 77 17.75 -0.88 9.79
N ALA A 78 17.12 -2.06 9.68
CA ALA A 78 17.29 -2.97 8.55
C ALA A 78 16.60 -2.46 7.28
N GLY A 79 15.63 -1.54 7.40
CA GLY A 79 14.92 -0.95 6.28
C GLY A 79 14.03 -1.97 5.58
N ALA A 80 14.08 -2.01 4.25
CA ALA A 80 13.23 -2.88 3.44
C ALA A 80 13.87 -4.25 3.18
N ARG A 81 13.13 -5.31 3.53
CA ARG A 81 13.47 -6.71 3.31
C ARG A 81 12.49 -7.35 2.32
N PRO A 82 12.95 -7.91 1.19
CA PRO A 82 12.09 -8.68 0.30
C PRO A 82 11.53 -9.92 0.99
N LEU A 83 10.21 -10.12 0.90
CA LEU A 83 9.53 -11.34 1.35
C LEU A 83 9.25 -12.29 0.18
N GLN A 84 8.87 -11.72 -0.97
CA GLN A 84 8.66 -12.45 -2.21
C GLN A 84 9.09 -11.60 -3.41
N PRO A 85 9.95 -12.11 -4.31
CA PRO A 85 10.38 -11.38 -5.49
C PRO A 85 9.29 -11.35 -6.57
N LEU A 86 9.28 -10.28 -7.37
CA LEU A 86 8.45 -10.19 -8.59
C LEU A 86 8.88 -11.28 -9.60
N GLY A 87 7.90 -12.08 -10.05
CA GLY A 87 8.09 -13.20 -10.97
C GLY A 87 8.07 -14.58 -10.30
N ALA A 88 8.11 -14.64 -8.97
CA ALA A 88 7.82 -15.88 -8.25
C ALA A 88 6.32 -16.23 -8.35
N PRO A 89 5.96 -17.53 -8.45
CA PRO A 89 4.57 -17.95 -8.44
C PRO A 89 3.85 -17.47 -7.17
N PHE A 90 2.70 -16.81 -7.35
CA PHE A 90 1.84 -16.40 -6.25
C PHE A 90 0.63 -17.33 -6.17
N GLY A 91 0.68 -18.29 -5.25
CA GLY A 91 -0.39 -19.25 -4.99
C GLY A 91 -0.97 -19.12 -3.58
N ASP A 92 -1.90 -19.99 -3.22
CA ASP A 92 -2.60 -19.92 -1.93
C ASP A 92 -1.66 -20.04 -0.71
N ALA A 93 -0.51 -20.69 -0.86
CA ALA A 93 0.51 -20.81 0.18
C ALA A 93 1.36 -19.53 0.38
N ALA A 94 1.38 -18.62 -0.60
CA ALA A 94 2.16 -17.38 -0.50
C ALA A 94 1.64 -16.47 0.62
N GLY A 95 0.31 -16.36 0.77
CA GLY A 95 -0.31 -15.54 1.81
C GLY A 95 0.14 -15.93 3.23
N PRO A 96 -0.05 -17.19 3.66
CA PRO A 96 0.42 -17.68 4.96
C PRO A 96 1.92 -17.48 5.17
N ALA A 97 2.75 -17.73 4.14
CA ALA A 97 4.19 -17.52 4.23
C ALA A 97 4.54 -16.05 4.50
N LEU A 98 3.91 -15.10 3.78
CA LEU A 98 4.09 -13.66 4.01
C LEU A 98 3.69 -13.26 5.43
N MET A 99 2.53 -13.73 5.91
CA MET A 99 2.04 -13.42 7.25
C MET A 99 2.97 -13.96 8.34
N SER A 100 3.48 -15.18 8.17
CA SER A 100 4.39 -15.80 9.14
C SER A 100 5.75 -15.11 9.24
N ALA A 101 6.12 -14.33 8.21
CA ALA A 101 7.39 -13.59 8.18
C ALA A 101 7.32 -12.23 8.87
N LEU A 102 6.11 -11.73 9.19
CA LEU A 102 5.85 -10.46 9.87
C LEU A 102 5.77 -10.67 11.38
N ARG A 103 6.51 -9.86 12.13
CA ARG A 103 6.64 -9.95 13.59
C ARG A 103 6.18 -8.68 14.31
N PHE A 104 6.09 -7.56 13.61
CA PHE A 104 5.70 -6.24 14.11
C PHE A 104 6.50 -5.81 15.35
N ASP A 105 7.79 -6.11 15.38
CA ASP A 105 8.66 -5.86 16.53
C ASP A 105 9.93 -5.06 16.19
N GLN A 106 10.05 -4.57 14.95
CA GLN A 106 11.21 -3.79 14.51
C GLN A 106 11.18 -2.36 15.07
N ASP A 107 12.22 -1.99 15.81
CA ASP A 107 12.34 -0.67 16.44
C ASP A 107 12.78 0.41 15.45
N ASN A 108 11.95 1.44 15.27
CA ASN A 108 12.29 2.64 14.51
C ASN A 108 12.80 3.73 15.45
N THR A 109 14.07 4.06 15.36
CA THR A 109 14.64 5.23 16.04
C THR A 109 14.55 6.48 15.15
N ILE A 110 14.67 7.67 15.74
CA ILE A 110 14.60 8.97 15.01
C ILE A 110 15.66 9.08 13.89
N VAL A 111 16.78 8.36 14.03
CA VAL A 111 17.86 8.36 13.03
C VAL A 111 17.60 7.38 11.88
N ASP A 112 16.78 6.35 12.11
CA ASP A 112 16.48 5.35 11.11
C ASP A 112 15.67 5.95 9.97
N ARG A 113 15.81 5.35 8.79
CA ARG A 113 15.13 5.83 7.59
C ARG A 113 14.33 4.77 6.83
N PRO A 114 13.48 3.98 7.51
CA PRO A 114 12.80 2.83 6.91
C PRO A 114 11.92 3.22 5.71
N MET A 115 11.29 4.41 5.72
CA MET A 115 10.47 4.86 4.60
C MET A 115 11.30 5.28 3.39
N VAL A 116 12.40 5.99 3.59
CA VAL A 116 13.28 6.33 2.46
C VAL A 116 13.92 5.06 1.90
N GLN A 117 14.41 4.17 2.75
CA GLN A 117 14.98 2.87 2.35
C GLN A 117 13.96 1.99 1.62
N LEU A 118 12.68 2.03 2.03
CA LEU A 118 11.59 1.38 1.31
C LEU A 118 11.46 1.91 -0.12
N VAL A 119 11.41 3.22 -0.29
CA VAL A 119 11.26 3.83 -1.61
C VAL A 119 12.45 3.50 -2.50
N GLU A 120 13.67 3.53 -1.96
CA GLU A 120 14.89 3.12 -2.68
C GLU A 120 14.85 1.63 -3.11
N ALA A 121 14.42 0.75 -2.20
CA ALA A 121 14.28 -0.68 -2.51
C ALA A 121 13.19 -0.95 -3.56
N LEU A 122 12.07 -0.23 -3.50
CA LEU A 122 11.00 -0.27 -4.50
C LEU A 122 11.52 0.18 -5.86
N GLU A 123 12.27 1.29 -5.92
CA GLU A 123 12.86 1.77 -7.16
C GLU A 123 13.73 0.71 -7.83
N HIS A 124 14.65 0.09 -7.07
CA HIS A 124 15.50 -0.97 -7.58
C HIS A 124 14.70 -2.20 -8.04
N MET A 125 13.71 -2.63 -7.24
CA MET A 125 12.88 -3.79 -7.56
C MET A 125 12.07 -3.57 -8.85
N LEU A 126 11.45 -2.40 -8.99
CA LEU A 126 10.62 -2.05 -10.15
C LEU A 126 11.45 -1.85 -11.42
N ASP A 127 12.63 -1.25 -11.33
CA ASP A 127 13.55 -1.09 -12.46
C ASP A 127 14.06 -2.45 -12.94
N ALA A 128 14.49 -3.32 -12.02
CA ALA A 128 14.92 -4.67 -12.37
C ALA A 128 13.79 -5.45 -13.06
N ALA A 129 12.55 -5.31 -12.60
CA ALA A 129 11.39 -5.93 -13.21
C ALA A 129 11.08 -5.36 -14.60
N ARG A 130 11.22 -4.04 -14.78
CA ARG A 130 11.08 -3.36 -16.08
C ARG A 130 12.11 -3.86 -17.09
N HIS A 131 13.37 -3.96 -16.68
CA HIS A 131 14.45 -4.47 -17.52
C HIS A 131 14.19 -5.92 -17.95
N ARG A 132 13.73 -6.80 -17.04
CA ARG A 132 13.33 -8.18 -17.38
C ARG A 132 12.17 -8.23 -18.38
N ALA A 133 11.17 -7.37 -18.21
CA ALA A 133 10.05 -7.31 -19.13
C ALA A 133 10.51 -6.95 -20.56
N VAL A 134 11.40 -5.96 -20.69
CA VAL A 134 11.98 -5.55 -21.98
C VAL A 134 12.80 -6.66 -22.63
N THR A 135 13.63 -7.37 -21.87
CA THR A 135 14.50 -8.42 -22.43
C THR A 135 13.74 -9.69 -22.79
N SER A 136 12.67 -10.01 -22.06
CA SER A 136 11.82 -11.19 -22.33
C SER A 136 10.93 -11.01 -23.57
N SER A 137 10.61 -9.77 -23.95
CA SER A 137 9.92 -9.46 -25.20
C SER A 137 10.95 -9.32 -26.33
N GLY A 138 11.24 -10.41 -27.02
CA GLY A 138 12.20 -10.42 -28.13
C GLY A 138 11.94 -9.30 -29.16
N GLY A 139 12.89 -8.36 -29.29
CA GLY A 139 13.09 -7.48 -30.45
C GLY A 139 12.02 -6.41 -30.77
N GLY A 140 10.87 -6.36 -30.11
CA GLY A 140 9.83 -5.36 -30.37
C GLY A 140 9.81 -4.26 -29.31
N GLY A 141 10.19 -3.03 -29.67
CA GLY A 141 10.36 -1.86 -28.78
C GLY A 141 9.11 -1.30 -28.08
N GLY A 142 8.14 -2.14 -27.68
CA GLY A 142 6.86 -1.72 -27.10
C GLY A 142 6.44 -2.41 -25.78
N ALA A 143 7.03 -3.55 -25.39
CA ALA A 143 6.52 -4.30 -24.23
C ALA A 143 6.90 -3.67 -22.88
N GLY A 144 8.11 -3.12 -22.77
CA GLY A 144 8.54 -2.40 -21.56
C GLY A 144 7.81 -1.08 -21.33
N SER A 145 7.37 -0.41 -22.40
CA SER A 145 6.61 0.85 -22.30
C SER A 145 5.20 0.67 -21.75
N ASP A 146 4.69 -0.55 -21.78
CA ASP A 146 3.29 -0.86 -21.52
C ASP A 146 3.07 -1.58 -20.18
N LEU A 147 4.16 -1.88 -19.47
CA LEU A 147 4.15 -2.47 -18.13
C LEU A 147 3.63 -1.43 -17.10
N ARG A 148 2.66 -1.84 -16.31
CA ARG A 148 2.02 -1.05 -15.26
C ARG A 148 2.36 -1.68 -13.92
N GLN A 149 2.85 -0.87 -12.99
CA GLN A 149 3.35 -1.29 -11.69
C GLN A 149 2.57 -0.55 -10.61
N LEU A 150 1.92 -1.30 -9.73
CA LEU A 150 1.19 -0.78 -8.57
C LEU A 150 1.94 -1.17 -7.31
N VAL A 151 2.23 -0.18 -6.45
CA VAL A 151 2.74 -0.40 -5.11
C VAL A 151 1.64 -0.08 -4.12
N LEU A 152 1.32 -1.04 -3.26
CA LEU A 152 0.42 -0.86 -2.13
C LEU A 152 1.25 -0.89 -0.84
N VAL A 153 1.33 0.25 -0.16
CA VAL A 153 2.04 0.36 1.12
C VAL A 153 1.02 0.22 2.25
N LEU A 154 1.18 -0.75 3.14
CA LEU A 154 0.35 -0.95 4.33
C LEU A 154 1.14 -0.57 5.57
N ALA A 155 0.69 0.45 6.28
CA ALA A 155 1.36 0.98 7.48
C ALA A 155 0.40 1.80 8.34
N ASP A 156 0.79 2.17 9.55
CA ASP A 156 -0.01 3.05 10.42
C ASP A 156 0.04 4.54 10.00
N GLY A 157 0.91 4.89 9.05
CA GLY A 157 1.01 6.25 8.50
C GLY A 157 1.81 7.22 9.35
N ARG A 158 2.55 6.78 10.38
CA ARG A 158 3.30 7.66 11.29
C ARG A 158 4.80 7.63 11.01
N PHE A 159 5.28 8.58 10.21
CA PHE A 159 6.71 8.72 9.89
C PHE A 159 7.28 10.06 10.36
N HIS A 160 8.54 10.04 10.79
CA HIS A 160 9.32 11.22 11.18
C HIS A 160 10.19 11.78 10.03
N GLU A 161 10.44 11.01 8.97
CA GLU A 161 11.41 11.30 7.90
C GLU A 161 10.91 12.28 6.81
N LYS A 162 10.31 13.42 7.18
CA LYS A 162 9.54 14.24 6.22
C LYS A 162 10.37 14.89 5.09
N GLY A 163 11.66 15.16 5.31
CA GLY A 163 12.52 15.91 4.36
C GLY A 163 12.86 15.14 3.09
N GLY A 164 13.62 14.04 3.22
CA GLY A 164 14.07 13.23 2.09
C GLY A 164 12.96 12.39 1.45
N LEU A 165 11.95 12.00 2.23
CA LEU A 165 10.89 11.10 1.78
C LEU A 165 10.04 11.68 0.66
N LYS A 166 9.69 12.98 0.70
CA LYS A 166 8.90 13.62 -0.36
C LYS A 166 9.64 13.62 -1.71
N ALA A 167 10.95 13.87 -1.69
CA ALA A 167 11.77 13.85 -2.89
C ALA A 167 11.88 12.42 -3.45
N ALA A 168 12.08 11.42 -2.58
CA ALA A 168 12.12 10.02 -2.98
C ALA A 168 10.79 9.54 -3.57
N VAL A 169 9.66 9.82 -2.92
CA VAL A 169 8.32 9.44 -3.42
C VAL A 169 8.03 10.11 -4.75
N ARG A 170 8.37 11.39 -4.92
CA ARG A 170 8.20 12.10 -6.20
C ARG A 170 8.99 11.41 -7.32
N ARG A 171 10.26 11.10 -7.08
CA ARG A 171 11.13 10.41 -8.04
C ARG A 171 10.55 9.05 -8.45
N LEU A 172 10.04 8.28 -7.49
CA LEU A 172 9.38 7.00 -7.76
C LEU A 172 8.12 7.16 -8.62
N LEU A 173 7.31 8.20 -8.36
CA LEU A 173 6.07 8.49 -9.09
C LEU A 173 6.29 9.09 -10.48
N GLU A 174 7.43 9.74 -10.72
CA GLU A 174 7.82 10.23 -12.05
C GLU A 174 8.11 9.08 -13.04
N LYS A 175 8.34 7.86 -12.54
CA LYS A 175 8.55 6.67 -13.38
C LYS A 175 7.27 6.30 -14.12
N ARG A 176 7.39 6.16 -15.45
CA ARG A 176 6.26 5.84 -16.32
C ARG A 176 5.58 4.54 -15.91
N GLY A 177 4.27 4.61 -15.68
CA GLY A 177 3.44 3.45 -15.37
C GLY A 177 3.62 2.92 -13.95
N VAL A 178 4.31 3.65 -13.06
CA VAL A 178 4.34 3.38 -11.63
C VAL A 178 3.22 4.15 -10.93
N CYS A 179 2.47 3.46 -10.09
CA CYS A 179 1.48 4.04 -9.19
C CYS A 179 1.78 3.56 -7.79
N VAL A 180 1.75 4.46 -6.80
CA VAL A 180 1.95 4.14 -5.39
C VAL A 180 0.73 4.61 -4.63
N ALA A 181 0.09 3.70 -3.91
CA ALA A 181 -1.01 4.00 -3.01
C ALA A 181 -0.65 3.58 -1.59
N PHE A 182 -0.82 4.50 -0.65
CA PHE A 182 -0.58 4.27 0.77
C PHE A 182 -1.90 3.93 1.48
N ILE A 183 -1.96 2.81 2.16
CA ILE A 183 -3.09 2.37 2.97
C ILE A 183 -2.68 2.58 4.43
N ALA A 184 -3.11 3.72 4.98
CA ALA A 184 -2.89 4.08 6.37
C ALA A 184 -3.91 3.36 7.25
N LEU A 185 -3.43 2.45 8.07
CA LEU A 185 -4.22 1.66 9.01
C LEU A 185 -4.42 2.48 10.28
N ASP A 186 -5.66 2.89 10.52
CA ASP A 186 -6.04 3.73 11.65
C ASP A 186 -6.96 2.93 12.59
N SER A 187 -6.36 2.23 13.55
CA SER A 187 -7.10 1.56 14.60
C SER A 187 -7.47 2.58 15.68
N VAL A 188 -8.74 2.94 15.76
CA VAL A 188 -9.23 3.78 16.86
C VAL A 188 -9.37 2.88 18.09
N ARG A 189 -8.40 2.95 19.00
CA ARG A 189 -8.55 2.35 20.33
C ARG A 189 -9.69 3.05 21.06
N GLY A 190 -10.90 2.47 21.02
CA GLY A 190 -11.98 2.83 21.95
C GLY A 190 -13.34 3.12 21.33
N ALA A 191 -13.96 2.17 20.63
CA ALA A 191 -15.42 2.21 20.41
C ALA A 191 -16.14 0.84 20.41
N GLY A 192 -15.50 -0.27 20.81
CA GLY A 192 -16.21 -1.57 20.73
C GLY A 192 -15.63 -2.82 21.39
N ALA A 193 -14.54 -2.77 22.15
CA ALA A 193 -14.05 -3.96 22.86
C ALA A 193 -13.33 -3.57 24.15
N GLY A 194 -14.09 -3.50 25.24
CA GLY A 194 -13.57 -3.14 26.56
C GLY A 194 -14.64 -3.09 27.65
N ALA A 195 -15.56 -4.06 27.66
CA ALA A 195 -16.32 -4.37 28.87
C ALA A 195 -15.52 -5.43 29.64
N GLY A 196 -14.87 -5.04 30.74
CA GLY A 196 -14.24 -5.97 31.68
C GLY A 196 -13.12 -5.38 32.54
N ALA A 197 -13.48 -4.92 33.75
CA ALA A 197 -12.72 -4.84 35.02
C ALA A 197 -11.32 -4.19 35.01
N GLY A 198 -11.15 -2.99 35.61
CA GLY A 198 -10.72 -2.81 37.02
C GLY A 198 -9.20 -2.58 37.06
N ASP A 199 -8.56 -1.66 37.77
CA ASP A 199 -8.87 -0.87 38.95
C ASP A 199 -8.03 0.43 38.88
N GLY A 200 -8.51 1.50 39.49
CA GLY A 200 -7.83 2.81 39.47
C GLY A 200 -6.67 2.93 40.46
N VAL A 201 -5.61 3.64 40.06
CA VAL A 201 -4.81 4.46 40.98
C VAL A 201 -4.46 5.77 40.28
N ALA A 202 -4.97 6.87 40.83
CA ALA A 202 -4.61 8.22 40.45
C ALA A 202 -3.24 8.58 41.04
N GLY A 203 -2.31 9.04 40.20
CA GLY A 203 -1.04 9.63 40.62
C GLY A 203 -0.80 10.91 39.81
N GLY A 204 -1.01 12.06 40.46
CA GLY A 204 -0.69 13.37 39.88
C GLY A 204 0.80 13.66 39.91
N GLY A 205 1.30 14.30 38.85
CA GLY A 205 2.67 14.81 38.77
C GLY A 205 2.87 15.57 37.46
N GLY A 206 2.85 16.90 37.52
CA GLY A 206 3.06 17.78 36.37
C GLY A 206 4.50 17.72 35.85
N GLY A 207 4.63 17.54 34.55
CA GLY A 207 5.85 17.69 33.78
C GLY A 207 5.48 17.75 32.30
N ALA A 208 5.67 18.91 31.68
CA ALA A 208 5.34 19.16 30.28
C ALA A 208 6.31 18.39 29.36
N ALA A 209 6.01 17.11 29.13
CA ALA A 209 6.51 16.37 28.00
C ALA A 209 5.43 16.42 26.90
N MET A 210 5.73 17.07 25.77
CA MET A 210 4.92 16.93 24.56
C MET A 210 5.08 15.50 24.03
N GLY A 211 4.36 14.57 24.67
CA GLY A 211 4.29 13.17 24.29
C GLY A 211 3.41 13.01 23.06
N ALA A 212 3.91 12.26 22.07
CA ALA A 212 3.08 11.64 21.05
C ALA A 212 1.93 10.91 21.76
N GLY A 213 0.71 11.39 21.54
CA GLY A 213 -0.48 10.80 22.15
C GLY A 213 -0.61 9.33 21.76
N ALA A 214 -0.51 8.46 22.76
CA ALA A 214 -0.91 7.07 22.65
C ALA A 214 -2.39 7.01 22.27
N GLY A 215 -2.71 6.43 21.11
CA GLY A 215 -4.08 6.12 20.69
C GLY A 215 -4.88 7.20 19.96
N SER A 216 -4.30 8.33 19.55
CA SER A 216 -5.02 9.33 18.72
C SER A 216 -5.14 8.89 17.26
N SER A 217 -6.28 9.14 16.62
CA SER A 217 -6.48 8.83 15.20
C SER A 217 -5.51 9.62 14.31
N LEU A 218 -5.06 9.02 13.21
CA LEU A 218 -4.23 9.70 12.20
C LEU A 218 -4.88 11.00 11.68
N LEU A 219 -6.23 11.06 11.65
CA LEU A 219 -7.00 12.22 11.17
C LEU A 219 -6.91 13.44 12.08
N GLU A 220 -6.66 13.21 13.37
CA GLU A 220 -6.59 14.22 14.43
C GLU A 220 -5.14 14.64 14.73
N MET A 221 -4.17 13.90 14.18
CA MET A 221 -2.76 14.16 14.41
C MET A 221 -2.36 15.55 13.87
N GLN A 222 -1.66 16.30 14.71
CA GLN A 222 -1.03 17.56 14.32
C GLN A 222 0.47 17.36 14.16
N SER A 223 1.08 18.09 13.22
CA SER A 223 2.52 18.23 13.15
C SER A 223 2.95 19.65 13.43
N VAL A 224 4.11 19.77 14.07
CA VAL A 224 4.73 21.05 14.40
C VAL A 224 5.81 21.36 13.37
N LYS A 225 5.77 22.56 12.81
CA LYS A 225 6.84 23.17 12.01
C LYS A 225 7.33 24.42 12.70
N PHE A 226 8.63 24.61 12.79
CA PHE A 226 9.19 25.85 13.33
C PHE A 226 9.45 26.83 12.19
N VAL A 227 8.72 27.95 12.17
CA VAL A 227 8.91 29.04 11.21
C VAL A 227 9.37 30.27 12.00
N ASN A 228 10.57 30.78 11.69
CA ASN A 228 11.18 31.89 12.43
C ASN A 228 11.29 31.65 13.95
N GLY A 229 11.55 30.40 14.36
CA GLY A 229 11.64 30.01 15.77
C GLY A 229 10.29 29.85 16.49
N ALA A 230 9.16 30.17 15.86
CA ALA A 230 7.84 29.96 16.41
C ALA A 230 7.24 28.61 15.95
N PRO A 231 6.63 27.81 16.85
CA PRO A 231 5.93 26.59 16.48
C PRO A 231 4.62 26.93 15.74
N VAL A 232 4.49 26.42 14.53
CA VAL A 232 3.28 26.45 13.70
C VAL A 232 2.71 25.04 13.65
N PHE A 233 1.46 24.88 14.07
CA PHE A 233 0.74 23.62 14.05
C PHE A 233 -0.03 23.49 12.72
N GLU A 234 0.12 22.35 12.05
CA GLU A 234 -0.65 21.99 10.85
C GLU A 234 -1.21 20.59 11.00
N ARG A 235 -2.25 20.24 10.22
CA ARG A 235 -2.74 18.85 10.22
C ARG A 235 -1.68 17.95 9.63
N TYR A 236 -1.45 16.80 10.25
CA TYR A 236 -0.43 15.86 9.82
C TYR A 236 -0.59 15.46 8.34
N LEU A 237 -1.82 15.17 7.93
CA LEU A 237 -2.18 14.76 6.58
C LEU A 237 -1.96 15.84 5.51
N ASP A 238 -1.96 17.13 5.87
CA ASP A 238 -1.65 18.22 4.92
C ASP A 238 -0.19 18.15 4.47
N SER A 239 0.66 17.53 5.29
CA SER A 239 2.08 17.34 5.02
C SER A 239 2.44 15.92 4.55
N PHE A 240 1.46 15.05 4.33
CA PHE A 240 1.66 13.64 3.97
C PHE A 240 2.51 13.51 2.68
N PRO A 241 3.49 12.59 2.61
CA PRO A 241 4.45 12.50 1.52
C PRO A 241 3.91 11.74 0.31
N PHE A 242 2.88 10.91 0.48
CA PHE A 242 2.23 10.18 -0.60
C PHE A 242 1.02 10.96 -1.12
N PRO A 243 0.89 11.19 -2.44
CA PRO A 243 -0.26 11.89 -2.99
C PRO A 243 -1.53 11.04 -3.01
N PHE A 244 -1.39 9.72 -3.17
CA PHE A 244 -2.50 8.78 -3.13
C PHE A 244 -2.44 7.99 -1.83
N TYR A 245 -3.41 8.23 -0.95
CA TYR A 245 -3.53 7.50 0.30
C TYR A 245 -4.99 7.24 0.66
N ILE A 246 -5.20 6.17 1.42
CA ILE A 246 -6.47 5.75 1.99
C ILE A 246 -6.25 5.66 3.49
N VAL A 247 -7.10 6.30 4.28
CA VAL A 247 -7.16 6.06 5.72
C VAL A 247 -8.22 4.99 5.97
N LEU A 248 -7.78 3.80 6.37
CA LEU A 248 -8.60 2.63 6.59
C LEU A 248 -8.86 2.46 8.09
N ARG A 249 -10.10 2.67 8.51
CA ARG A 249 -10.57 2.48 9.91
C ARG A 249 -11.40 1.22 10.13
N ASP A 250 -12.00 0.71 9.06
CA ASP A 250 -12.87 -0.46 9.09
C ASP A 250 -12.41 -1.48 8.03
N ILE A 251 -12.04 -2.68 8.49
CA ILE A 251 -11.63 -3.77 7.61
C ILE A 251 -12.75 -4.21 6.67
N ALA A 252 -14.02 -4.08 7.07
CA ALA A 252 -15.15 -4.45 6.23
C ALA A 252 -15.28 -3.55 4.99
N ALA A 253 -14.77 -2.31 5.06
CA ALA A 253 -14.70 -1.41 3.92
C ALA A 253 -13.56 -1.76 2.95
N LEU A 254 -12.50 -2.45 3.40
CA LEU A 254 -11.29 -2.68 2.62
C LEU A 254 -11.55 -3.37 1.28
N PRO A 255 -12.35 -4.46 1.16
CA PRO A 255 -12.60 -5.08 -0.14
C PRO A 255 -13.18 -4.11 -1.16
N ARG A 256 -14.09 -3.24 -0.72
CA ARG A 256 -14.72 -2.23 -1.57
C ARG A 256 -13.72 -1.14 -1.95
N THR A 257 -13.00 -0.59 -0.97
CA THR A 257 -12.00 0.46 -1.20
C THR A 257 -10.88 -0.01 -2.10
N LEU A 258 -10.41 -1.25 -1.90
CA LEU A 258 -9.41 -1.86 -2.76
C LEU A 258 -9.94 -2.08 -4.18
N ALA A 259 -11.18 -2.56 -4.33
CA ALA A 259 -11.79 -2.72 -5.65
C ALA A 259 -11.88 -1.38 -6.40
N ASP A 260 -12.25 -0.30 -5.70
CA ASP A 260 -12.31 1.04 -6.27
C ASP A 260 -10.91 1.58 -6.60
N LEU A 261 -9.91 1.35 -5.74
CA LEU A 261 -8.50 1.67 -6.03
C LEU A 261 -8.00 0.93 -7.27
N MET A 262 -8.26 -0.38 -7.36
CA MET A 262 -7.83 -1.17 -8.50
C MET A 262 -8.53 -0.70 -9.78
N ARG A 263 -9.83 -0.40 -9.73
CA ARG A 263 -10.56 0.19 -10.87
C ARG A 263 -9.97 1.51 -11.32
N GLN A 264 -9.75 2.44 -10.38
CA GLN A 264 -9.13 3.73 -10.68
C GLN A 264 -7.74 3.55 -11.29
N TRP A 265 -6.93 2.65 -10.74
CA TRP A 265 -5.61 2.35 -11.29
C TRP A 265 -5.71 1.75 -12.70
N PHE A 266 -6.61 0.79 -12.94
CA PHE A 266 -6.81 0.24 -14.28
C PHE A 266 -7.33 1.29 -15.27
N GLU A 267 -8.21 2.20 -14.86
CA GLU A 267 -8.72 3.28 -15.70
C GLU A 267 -7.62 4.30 -16.05
N LEU A 268 -6.86 4.76 -15.05
CA LEU A 268 -5.71 5.66 -15.22
C LEU A 268 -4.64 5.05 -16.12
N THR A 269 -4.49 3.72 -16.07
CA THR A 269 -3.50 3.00 -16.90
C THR A 269 -4.03 2.55 -18.25
N ALA A 270 -5.35 2.53 -18.47
CA ALA A 270 -5.96 2.26 -19.77
C ALA A 270 -6.16 3.53 -20.61
N SER A 271 -6.25 4.71 -19.98
CA SER A 271 -6.58 5.98 -20.64
C SER A 271 -5.35 6.75 -21.18
N GLY A 272 -4.16 6.14 -21.21
CA GLY A 272 -2.93 6.80 -21.64
C GLY A 272 -1.95 5.89 -22.35
#